data_AF-A0A655FXJ1-F1
#
_entry.id   AF-A0A655FXJ1-F1
#
_cell.length_a   1.000
_cell.length_b   1.000
_cell.length_c   1.000
_cell.angle_alpha   90.00
_cell.angle_beta   90.00
_cell.angle_gamma   90.00
#
_symmetry.space_group_name_H-M   'P 1'
#
loop_
_entity.id
_entity.type
_entity.pdbx_description
1 polymer ?
#
loop_
_entity_poly.entity_id
_entity_poly.type
_entity_poly.pdbx_seq_one_letter_code
_entity_poly.pdbx_strand_id
1 'polypeptide(L)' 'MVDNVIRGGGILAESDDADAVAARRTLQMMGEHPGLDATAIQTVGRKGWDGFALALVR' A
#
# COMPACT_ATOMS: atom_id res chain seq x y z
N MET A 1 -10.14 -1.16 -4.55
CA MET A 1 -9.28 -0.04 -4.11
C MET A 1 -8.98 -0.24 -2.63
N VAL A 2 -7.75 0.01 -2.20
CA VAL A 2 -7.28 -0.11 -0.81
C VAL A 2 -6.63 1.20 -0.40
N ASP A 3 -7.04 1.80 0.72
CA ASP A 3 -6.52 3.09 1.22
C ASP A 3 -5.42 2.88 2.27
N ASN A 4 -4.65 3.93 2.57
CA ASN A 4 -3.62 3.99 3.61
C ASN A 4 -2.46 2.97 3.47
N VAL A 5 -1.98 2.76 2.25
CA VAL A 5 -0.98 1.71 1.94
C VAL A 5 0.47 2.18 2.03
N ILE A 6 0.76 3.45 2.31
CA ILE A 6 2.13 4.00 2.28
C ILE A 6 2.65 4.33 3.69
N ARG A 7 1.77 4.71 4.62
CA ARG A 7 2.10 4.88 6.05
C ARG A 7 3.32 5.78 6.30
N GLY A 8 3.39 6.93 5.62
CA GLY A 8 4.51 7.87 5.72
C GLY A 8 5.87 7.27 5.34
N GLY A 9 5.88 6.26 4.46
CA GLY A 9 7.09 5.53 4.07
C GLY A 9 7.48 4.39 5.02
N GLY A 10 6.72 4.16 6.10
CA GLY A 10 7.00 3.10 7.09
C GLY A 10 7.06 1.69 6.49
N ILE A 11 6.42 1.46 5.33
CA ILE A 11 6.46 0.19 4.59
C ILE A 11 7.87 -0.19 4.08
N LEU A 12 8.82 0.74 4.07
CA LEU A 12 10.20 0.51 3.61
C LEU A 12 11.16 0.06 4.72
N ALA A 13 10.86 0.35 5.98
CA ALA A 13 11.71 0.01 7.11
C ALA A 13 11.31 -1.33 7.75
N GLU A 14 12.25 -1.99 8.43
CA GLU A 14 11.88 -2.99 9.43
C GLU A 14 11.21 -2.26 10.60
N SER A 15 9.95 -2.62 10.88
CA SER A 15 9.10 -1.92 11.84
C SER A 15 8.20 -2.91 12.56
N ASP A 16 7.97 -2.66 13.85
CA ASP A 16 6.97 -3.37 14.66
C ASP A 16 5.57 -2.74 14.54
N ASP A 17 5.41 -1.66 13.74
CA ASP A 17 4.10 -1.09 13.44
C ASP A 17 3.29 -2.07 12.59
N ALA A 18 2.30 -2.71 13.23
CA ALA A 18 1.43 -3.69 12.61
C ALA A 18 0.74 -3.15 11.34
N ASP A 19 0.40 -1.86 11.29
CA ASP A 19 -0.24 -1.25 10.12
C ASP A 19 0.74 -1.13 8.95
N ALA A 20 1.99 -0.72 9.20
CA ALA A 20 3.02 -0.64 8.17
C ALA A 20 3.38 -2.04 7.62
N VAL A 21 3.48 -3.03 8.51
CA VAL A 21 3.72 -4.42 8.14
C VAL A 21 2.57 -4.98 7.30
N ALA A 22 1.32 -4.72 7.70
CA ALA A 22 0.15 -5.16 6.95
C ALA A 22 0.07 -4.48 5.57
N ALA A 23 0.25 -3.16 5.51
CA ALA A 23 0.25 -2.40 4.26
C ALA A 23 1.30 -2.92 3.27
N ARG A 24 2.52 -3.19 3.73
CA ARG A 24 3.58 -3.80 2.92
C ARG A 24 3.17 -5.16 2.38
N ARG A 25 2.64 -6.05 3.24
CA ARG A 25 2.19 -7.39 2.83
C ARG A 25 1.05 -7.32 1.81
N THR A 26 0.11 -6.40 1.99
CA THR A 26 -0.99 -6.18 1.04
C THR A 26 -0.46 -5.72 -0.32
N LEU A 27 0.47 -4.76 -0.36
CA LEU A 27 1.07 -4.31 -1.62
C LEU A 27 1.83 -5.43 -2.34
N GLN A 28 2.60 -6.23 -1.61
CA GLN A 28 3.31 -7.39 -2.15
C GLN A 28 2.34 -8.42 -2.72
N MET A 29 1.31 -8.80 -1.96
CA MET A 29 0.27 -9.72 -2.41
C MET A 29 -0.42 -9.22 -3.68
N MET A 30 -0.82 -7.95 -3.71
CA MET A 30 -1.48 -7.35 -4.88
C MET A 30 -0.58 -7.35 -6.12
N GLY A 31 0.73 -7.12 -5.95
CA GLY A 31 1.70 -7.13 -7.05
C GLY A 31 2.03 -8.52 -7.59
N GLU A 32 1.91 -9.56 -6.76
CA GLU A 32 2.18 -10.96 -7.15
C GLU A 32 0.91 -11.71 -7.59
N HIS A 33 -0.29 -11.19 -7.33
CA HIS A 33 -1.54 -11.90 -7.58
C HIS A 33 -1.86 -11.99 -9.08
N PRO A 34 -1.97 -13.20 -9.68
CA PRO A 34 -2.08 -13.37 -11.13
C PRO A 34 -3.38 -12.81 -11.75
N GLY A 35 -4.44 -12.72 -10.94
CA GLY A 35 -5.73 -12.16 -11.33
C GLY A 35 -5.87 -10.65 -11.14
N LEU A 36 -4.82 -9.95 -10.68
CA LEU A 36 -4.84 -8.51 -10.47
C LEU A 36 -3.84 -7.81 -11.39
N ASP A 37 -4.24 -6.66 -11.92
CA ASP A 37 -3.33 -5.66 -12.46
C ASP A 37 -3.39 -4.44 -11.55
N ALA A 38 -2.33 -4.22 -10.76
CA ALA A 38 -2.35 -3.32 -9.61
C ALA A 38 -1.30 -2.21 -9.69
N THR A 39 -1.65 -1.03 -9.18
CA THR A 39 -0.74 0.10 -8.99
C THR A 39 -1.01 0.78 -7.65
N ALA A 40 -0.07 1.59 -7.17
CA ALA A 40 -0.21 2.38 -5.95
C ALA A 40 0.22 3.83 -6.21
N ILE A 41 -0.58 4.77 -5.70
CA ILE A 41 -0.33 6.21 -5.83
C ILE A 41 -0.08 6.79 -4.44
N GLN A 42 1.09 7.40 -4.25
CA GLN A 42 1.42 8.14 -3.04
C GLN A 42 0.73 9.51 -3.07
N THR A 43 0.26 9.95 -1.90
CA THR A 43 -0.46 11.21 -1.73
C THR A 43 0.08 11.98 -0.54
N VAL A 44 0.06 13.31 -0.64
CA VAL A 44 0.34 14.22 0.47
C VAL A 44 -0.80 15.22 0.61
N GLY A 45 -1.04 15.72 1.82
CA GLY A 45 -2.04 16.76 2.05
C GLY A 45 -2.40 16.90 3.52
N ARG A 46 -3.63 17.34 3.81
CA ARG A 46 -4.10 17.58 5.19
C ARG A 46 -4.04 16.35 6.13
N LYS A 47 -3.98 15.14 5.56
CA LYS A 47 -3.89 13.87 6.29
C LYS A 47 -2.45 13.38 6.48
N GLY A 48 -1.45 14.15 6.04
CA GLY A 48 -0.04 13.72 6.03
C GLY A 48 0.34 13.03 4.71
N TRP A 49 1.40 12.24 4.77
CA TRP A 49 1.90 11.43 3.65
C TRP A 49 1.39 9.99 3.75
N ASP A 50 0.59 9.58 2.78
CA ASP A 50 0.11 8.20 2.66
C ASP A 50 -0.09 7.84 1.18
N GLY A 51 -1.03 6.96 0.84
CA GLY A 51 -1.41 6.63 -0.52
C GLY A 51 -2.44 5.51 -0.58
N PHE A 52 -2.91 5.21 -1.79
CA PHE A 52 -3.90 4.15 -2.05
C PHE A 52 -3.44 3.24 -3.19
N ALA A 53 -3.86 1.98 -3.14
CA ALA A 53 -3.70 1.00 -4.20
C ALA A 53 -5.00 0.83 -5.01
N LEU A 54 -4.85 0.73 -6.32
CA LEU A 54 -5.92 0.47 -7.26
C LEU A 54 -5.56 -0.76 -8.08
N ALA A 55 -6.52 -1.68 -8.25
CA ALA A 55 -6.32 -2.87 -9.05
C ALA A 55 -7.52 -3.13 -9.94
N LEU A 56 -7.27 -3.60 -11.15
CA LEU A 56 -8.26 -4.18 -12.05
C LEU A 56 -8.26 -5.70 -11.84
N VAL A 57 -9.45 -6.29 -11.80
CA VAL A 57 -9.62 -7.75 -11.80
C VAL A 57 -9.59 -8.23 -13.25
N ARG A 58 -8.78 -9.26 -13.52
CA ARG A 58 -8.72 -9.93 -14.82
C ARG A 58 -9.84 -10.95 -15.00
#